data_AF-A0A7C0UF51-F1
#
_entry.id   AF-A0A7C0UF51-F1
#
_cell.length_a   1.000
_cell.length_b   1.000
_cell.length_c   1.000
_cell.angle_alpha   90.00
_cell.angle_beta   90.00
_cell.angle_gamma   90.00
#
_symmetry.space_group_name_H-M   'P 1'
#
loop_
_entity.id
_entity.type
_entity.pdbx_description
1 polymer ?
#
loop_
_entity_poly.entity_id
_entity_poly.type
_entity_poly.pdbx_seq_one_letter_code
_entity_poly.pdbx_strand_id
1 'polypeptide(L)' 'NKALQVYGGHGYCRDFPLERYYRDARGLALHFKTTELLKADIGKILTGL' A
#
# COMPACT_ATOMS: atom_id res chain seq x y z
N ASN A 1 -0.68 6.74 3.84
CA ASN A 1 -1.52 7.96 3.75
C ASN A 1 -1.10 9.07 4.70
N LYS A 2 -0.30 8.83 5.75
CA LYS A 2 0.21 9.90 6.64
C LYS A 2 0.81 11.11 5.91
N ALA A 3 1.64 10.89 4.89
CA ALA A 3 2.20 11.98 4.08
C ALA A 3 1.12 12.81 3.34
N LEU A 4 0.10 12.16 2.75
CA LEU A 4 -1.04 12.86 2.14
C LEU A 4 -1.82 13.70 3.16
N GLN A 5 -2.00 13.20 4.39
CA GLN A 5 -2.69 13.94 5.45
C GLN A 5 -1.90 15.19 5.88
N VAL A 6 -0.57 15.12 5.92
CA VAL A 6 0.30 16.28 6.22
C VAL A 6 0.18 17.37 5.15
N TYR A 7 0.13 16.99 3.87
CA TYR A 7 0.01 17.93 2.75
C TYR A 7 -1.44 18.38 2.49
N GLY A 8 -2.43 17.78 3.14
CA GLY A 8 -3.84 18.05 2.92
C GLY A 8 -4.24 17.95 1.45
N GLY A 9 -5.07 18.89 0.99
CA GLY A 9 -5.53 18.94 -0.41
C GLY A 9 -4.39 19.04 -1.43
N HIS A 10 -3.31 19.77 -1.10
CA HIS A 10 -2.14 19.90 -1.97
C HIS A 10 -1.40 18.58 -2.21
N GLY A 11 -1.59 17.59 -1.34
CA GLY A 11 -1.02 16.24 -1.54
C GLY A 11 -1.62 15.50 -2.75
N TYR A 12 -2.77 15.94 -3.25
CA TYR A 12 -3.43 15.40 -4.45
C TYR A 12 -3.11 16.18 -5.73
N CYS A 13 -2.46 17.33 -5.62
CA CYS A 13 -2.04 18.14 -6.77
C CYS A 13 -0.85 17.47 -7.48
N ARG A 14 -0.68 17.80 -8.76
CA ARG A 14 0.44 17.29 -9.58
C ARG A 14 1.78 17.97 -9.28
N ASP A 15 1.77 19.00 -8.43
CA ASP A 15 2.98 19.73 -8.01
C ASP A 15 3.93 18.85 -7.20
N PHE A 16 3.40 17.82 -6.53
CA PHE A 16 4.17 16.82 -5.80
C PHE A 16 3.82 15.41 -6.29
N PRO A 17 4.78 14.48 -6.37
CA PRO A 17 4.52 13.10 -6.79
C PRO A 17 3.77 12.25 -5.74
N LEU A 18 3.25 12.87 -4.68
CA LEU A 18 2.72 12.21 -3.48
C LEU A 18 1.50 11.33 -3.78
N GLU A 19 0.56 11.84 -4.58
CA GLU A 19 -0.60 11.06 -5.02
C GLU A 19 -0.17 9.80 -5.78
N ARG A 20 0.84 9.94 -6.65
CA ARG A 20 1.30 8.86 -7.52
C ARG A 20 1.92 7.78 -6.67
N TYR A 21 2.80 8.15 -5.74
CA TYR A 21 3.39 7.19 -4.81
C TYR A 21 2.35 6.48 -3.97
N TYR A 22 1.32 7.19 -3.50
CA TYR A 22 0.23 6.58 -2.76
C TYR A 22 -0.57 5.59 -3.63
N ARG A 23 -0.89 5.94 -4.88
CA ARG A 23 -1.59 5.08 -5.84
C ARG A 23 -0.77 3.84 -6.20
N ASP A 24 0.51 4.03 -6.52
CA ASP A 24 1.41 2.95 -6.91
C ASP A 24 1.59 1.96 -5.74
N ALA A 25 1.78 2.46 -4.51
CA ALA A 25 1.86 1.61 -3.31
C ALA A 25 0.57 0.82 -3.04
N ARG A 26 -0.61 1.43 -3.27
CA ARG A 26 -1.90 0.73 -3.15
C ARG A 26 -2.10 -0.31 -4.25
N GLY A 27 -1.62 -0.07 -5.46
CA GLY A 27 -1.67 -1.02 -6.57
C GLY A 27 -0.82 -2.27 -6.30
N LEU A 28 0.35 -2.11 -5.69
CA LEU A 28 1.22 -3.23 -5.32
C LEU A 28 0.56 -4.20 -4.33
N ALA A 29 -0.39 -3.74 -3.52
CA ALA A 29 -1.15 -4.61 -2.62
C ALA A 29 -2.10 -5.58 -3.36
N LEU A 30 -2.22 -5.49 -4.68
CA LEU A 30 -3.02 -6.38 -5.52
C LEU A 30 -2.19 -7.09 -6.60
N HIS A 31 -1.04 -6.54 -6.99
CA HIS A 31 -0.36 -6.91 -8.23
C HIS A 31 0.24 -8.33 -8.23
N PHE A 32 0.63 -8.86 -7.06
CA PHE A 32 1.22 -10.19 -6.95
C PHE A 32 0.43 -11.11 -6.02
N LYS A 33 0.21 -10.64 -4.78
CA LYS A 33 -0.65 -11.28 -3.80
C LYS A 33 -1.35 -10.18 -3.04
N THR A 34 -2.61 -10.43 -2.70
CA THR A 34 -3.29 -9.58 -1.75
C THR A 34 -2.61 -9.67 -0.39
N THR A 35 -2.73 -8.62 0.41
CA THR A 35 -2.18 -8.61 1.77
C THR A 35 -2.69 -9.80 2.60
N GLU A 36 -3.95 -10.22 2.39
CA GLU A 36 -4.54 -11.36 3.11
C GLU A 36 -3.92 -12.70 2.70
N LEU A 37 -3.62 -12.91 1.42
CA LEU A 37 -2.91 -14.12 0.97
C LEU A 37 -1.49 -14.17 1.53
N LEU A 38 -0.78 -13.04 1.56
CA LEU A 38 0.56 -12.98 2.17
C LEU A 38 0.52 -13.31 3.67
N LYS A 39 -0.47 -12.78 4.41
CA LYS A 39 -0.68 -13.12 5.81
C LYS A 39 -1.01 -14.61 5.99
N ALA A 40 -1.84 -15.18 5.13
CA ALA A 40 -2.19 -16.60 5.18
C ALA A 40 -0.96 -17.50 4.93
N ASP A 41 -0.10 -17.15 3.96
CA ASP A 41 1.14 -17.87 3.69
C ASP A 41 2.09 -17.82 4.90
N ILE A 42 2.27 -16.64 5.49
CA ILE A 42 3.06 -16.48 6.73
C ILE A 42 2.42 -17.32 7.86
N GLY A 43 1.09 -17.31 7.97
CA GLY A 43 0.36 -18.13 8.94
C GLY A 43 0.68 -19.62 8.81
N LYS A 44 0.64 -20.17 7.59
CA LYS A 44 1.00 -21.58 7.32
C LYS A 44 2.44 -21.90 7.73
N ILE A 45 3.39 -21.03 7.34
CA ILE A 45 4.80 -21.15 7.69
C ILE A 45 4.98 -21.18 9.22
N LEU A 46 4.26 -20.32 9.95
CA LEU A 46 4.35 -20.24 11.41
C LEU A 46 3.68 -21.43 12.12
N THR A 47 2.60 -21.99 11.57
CA THR A 47 1.88 -23.12 12.18
C THR A 47 2.39 -24.50 11.75
N GLY A 48 3.28 -24.56 10.76
CA GLY A 48 3.78 -25.82 10.20
C GLY A 48 2.77 -26.57 9.34
N LEU A 49 1.83 -25.84 8.72
CA LEU A 49 0.88 -26.36 7.73
C LEU A 49 1.42 -26.22 6.31
#